data_AF-D3PQM1-F1
#
_entry.id   AF-D3PQM1-F1
#
_cell.length_a   1.000
_cell.length_b   1.000
_cell.length_c   1.000
_cell.angle_alpha   90.00
_cell.angle_beta   90.00
_cell.angle_gamma   90.00
#
_symmetry.space_group_name_H-M   'P 1'
#
loop_
_entity.id
_entity.type
_entity.pdbx_description
1 polymer ?
#
loop_
_entity_poly.entity_id
_entity_poly.type
_entity_poly.pdbx_seq_one_letter_code
_entity_poly.pdbx_strand_id
1 'polypeptide(L)'
;MVLVLAILAYLLGALPLGYWAIRRLTGQDPRLASAYNLGLENALERLGSGPVLLAWGLDFLKGLLAVWMGGQFGLSWAVIFAFLVYLGHLYPPRLLAQGTLLRGRGAGVLVGVVLGLHLSGLSYLLTLVVLLVAALSLLFSRYASLAALTIPGALALLLSFEPITGWARLAAWGLLLAALWRYKENIGRMLEGTEPRLGEPPPLPSDKQVVCAFMIHPLTLDDLFQSPRFRWARPLVERGLISQSLVENLAEAIRPMKVGELRGVKTSDGREIRCHLISAPLLPHQITGKPELATQRAIQGARLARELGCTVVGLGAFWSVVGEKGRMVQEAVPEIEVTNGGAYTAGTVKAAIPGILAHFEQSGRHLQEATAAVVGANGVVAFGIARQIAPLVGKLILVGRNQERLEKSAATLKQNLERKGQSVPQLIVSTDISAIREADLIFTATSDPQPVIFPQHVKPGAWIYDEGVPPDVDASVKQVPGVRVIPGGVVRPPGAMTGNLDLHFGEGAVPACLAETMILAAEKAYERKSLGGETKSENIQFFVERAEALGFRVVD
;
A
#
# COMPACT_ATOMS: atom_id res chain seq x y z
N MET A 1 47.26 4.21 19.80
CA MET A 1 47.24 3.79 18.38
C MET A 1 45.96 3.05 18.00
N VAL A 2 45.64 1.89 18.61
CA VAL A 2 44.44 1.10 18.25
C VAL A 2 43.14 1.91 18.30
N LEU A 3 42.93 2.73 19.34
CA LEU A 3 41.75 3.60 19.45
C LEU A 3 41.61 4.59 18.27
N VAL A 4 42.72 5.19 17.83
CA VAL A 4 42.74 6.12 16.69
C VAL A 4 42.37 5.37 15.41
N LEU A 5 42.93 4.17 15.21
CA LEU A 5 42.62 3.34 14.05
C LEU A 5 41.16 2.83 14.07
N ALA A 6 40.60 2.58 15.25
CA ALA A 6 39.20 2.21 15.42
C ALA A 6 38.25 3.35 15.02
N ILE A 7 38.58 4.58 15.41
CA ILE A 7 37.86 5.79 14.96
C ILE A 7 37.98 5.94 13.45
N LEU A 8 39.18 5.75 12.90
CA LEU A 8 39.39 5.80 11.44
C LEU A 8 38.62 4.71 10.70
N ALA A 9 38.48 3.50 11.24
CA ALA A 9 37.66 2.43 10.65
C ALA A 9 36.18 2.84 10.55
N TYR A 10 35.63 3.43 11.62
CA TYR A 10 34.28 3.99 11.59
C TYR A 10 34.15 5.11 10.55
N LEU A 11 35.07 6.07 10.54
CA LEU A 11 35.05 7.18 9.60
C LEU A 11 35.19 6.72 8.15
N LEU A 12 36.06 5.74 7.88
CA LEU A 12 36.22 5.12 6.57
C LEU A 12 34.90 4.47 6.10
N GLY A 13 34.21 3.76 6.99
CA GLY A 13 32.88 3.21 6.74
C GLY A 13 31.86 4.30 6.39
N ALA A 14 31.90 5.40 7.13
CA ALA A 14 31.01 6.55 7.00
C ALA A 14 31.20 7.38 5.73
N LEU A 15 32.30 7.18 4.99
CA LEU A 15 32.49 7.85 3.69
C LEU A 15 31.47 7.30 2.65
N PRO A 16 30.59 8.14 2.08
CA PRO A 16 29.63 7.76 1.05
C PRO A 16 30.25 7.62 -0.34
N LEU A 17 31.38 6.92 -0.45
CA LEU A 17 32.16 6.83 -1.69
C LEU A 17 31.31 6.35 -2.88
N GLY A 18 30.49 5.30 -2.68
CA GLY A 18 29.59 4.80 -3.73
C GLY A 18 28.49 5.79 -4.13
N TYR A 19 27.94 6.54 -3.17
CA TYR A 19 26.96 7.59 -3.47
C TYR A 19 27.59 8.73 -4.28
N TRP A 20 28.79 9.19 -3.89
CA TRP A 20 29.52 10.21 -4.64
C TRP A 20 29.90 9.74 -6.05
N ALA A 21 30.33 8.49 -6.19
CA ALA A 21 30.68 7.90 -7.47
C ALA A 21 29.48 7.87 -8.43
N ILE A 22 28.34 7.34 -7.99
CA ILE A 22 27.13 7.28 -8.81
C ILE A 22 26.66 8.70 -9.16
N ARG A 23 26.59 9.62 -8.19
CA ARG A 23 26.12 10.99 -8.45
C ARG A 23 27.02 11.72 -9.45
N ARG A 24 28.34 11.50 -9.39
CA ARG A 24 29.30 12.11 -10.32
C ARG A 24 29.23 11.50 -11.72
N LEU A 25 29.01 10.19 -11.83
CA LEU A 25 28.97 9.48 -13.12
C LEU A 25 27.63 9.62 -13.85
N THR A 26 26.52 9.64 -13.10
CA THR A 26 25.17 9.59 -13.69
C THR A 26 24.40 10.91 -13.58
N GLY A 27 24.84 11.83 -12.70
CA GLY A 27 24.07 13.02 -12.34
C GLY A 27 22.82 12.72 -11.48
N GLN A 28 22.46 11.45 -11.32
CA GLN A 28 21.27 11.03 -10.57
C GLN A 28 21.57 10.88 -9.08
N ASP A 29 20.54 11.05 -8.26
CA ASP A 29 20.60 10.69 -6.85
C ASP A 29 20.36 9.16 -6.69
N PRO A 30 21.36 8.38 -6.22
CA PRO A 30 21.24 6.93 -6.05
C PRO A 30 20.05 6.53 -5.15
N ARG A 31 19.65 7.43 -4.26
CA ARG A 31 18.54 7.20 -3.33
C ARG A 31 17.19 7.24 -4.02
N LEU A 32 17.06 7.99 -5.12
CA LEU A 32 15.85 8.03 -5.93
C LEU A 32 15.79 6.85 -6.90
N ALA A 33 16.95 6.32 -7.28
CA ALA A 33 17.05 5.14 -8.13
C ALA A 33 16.84 3.82 -7.38
N SER A 34 17.13 3.74 -6.07
CA SER A 34 16.89 2.55 -5.23
C SER A 34 16.32 2.92 -3.87
N ALA A 35 15.25 3.70 -3.88
CA ALA A 35 14.56 4.08 -2.66
C ALA A 35 13.87 2.86 -2.01
N TYR A 36 13.93 2.74 -0.69
CA TYR A 36 13.61 1.51 0.08
C TYR A 36 14.40 0.23 -0.31
N ASN A 37 15.44 0.37 -1.13
CA ASN A 37 16.31 -0.66 -1.69
C ASN A 37 15.57 -1.93 -2.15
N LEU A 38 14.77 -1.77 -3.21
CA LEU A 38 13.92 -2.76 -3.87
C LEU A 38 14.69 -3.63 -4.88
N GLY A 39 15.83 -4.15 -4.45
CA GLY A 39 16.65 -5.03 -5.29
C GLY A 39 17.75 -4.31 -6.06
N LEU A 40 18.74 -5.11 -6.43
CA LEU A 40 19.93 -4.68 -7.17
C LEU A 40 19.59 -4.37 -8.64
N GLU A 41 18.58 -5.05 -9.17
CA GLU A 41 18.12 -5.01 -10.56
C GLU A 41 17.59 -3.62 -10.91
N ASN A 42 16.77 -3.05 -10.04
CA ASN A 42 16.26 -1.69 -10.19
C ASN A 42 17.40 -0.65 -10.22
N ALA A 43 18.41 -0.82 -9.37
CA ALA A 43 19.58 0.05 -9.37
C ALA A 43 20.39 -0.10 -10.66
N LEU A 44 20.59 -1.34 -11.14
CA LEU A 44 21.29 -1.62 -12.39
C LEU A 44 20.57 -1.03 -13.60
N GLU A 45 19.25 -1.13 -13.65
CA GLU A 45 18.45 -0.62 -14.78
C GLU A 45 18.42 0.92 -14.81
N ARG A 46 18.28 1.58 -13.66
CA ARG A 46 18.20 3.05 -13.58
C ARG A 46 19.54 3.76 -13.65
N LEU A 47 20.58 3.18 -13.06
CA LEU A 47 21.90 3.81 -12.91
C LEU A 47 22.97 3.22 -13.84
N GLY A 48 22.70 2.08 -14.46
CA GLY A 48 23.66 1.32 -15.24
C GLY A 48 24.58 0.43 -14.39
N SER A 49 25.12 -0.61 -15.02
CA SER A 49 25.99 -1.60 -14.35
C SER A 49 27.31 -1.01 -13.87
N GLY A 50 27.96 -0.15 -14.65
CA GLY A 50 29.23 0.47 -14.31
C GLY A 50 29.21 1.25 -12.99
N PRO A 51 28.33 2.28 -12.84
CA PRO A 51 28.21 3.05 -11.61
C PRO A 51 27.84 2.20 -10.38
N VAL A 52 26.95 1.21 -10.54
CA VAL A 52 26.54 0.31 -9.45
C VAL A 52 27.68 -0.60 -9.01
N LEU A 53 28.43 -1.21 -9.95
CA LEU A 53 29.57 -2.06 -9.64
C LEU A 53 30.71 -1.28 -8.99
N LEU A 54 30.98 -0.06 -9.45
CA LEU A 54 31.97 0.83 -8.83
C LEU A 54 31.56 1.17 -7.39
N ALA A 55 30.30 1.54 -7.17
CA ALA A 55 29.81 1.85 -5.82
C ALA A 55 29.91 0.65 -4.89
N TRP A 56 29.52 -0.53 -5.35
CA TRP A 56 29.66 -1.78 -4.61
C TRP A 56 31.13 -2.09 -4.31
N GLY A 57 32.03 -1.90 -5.29
CA GLY A 57 33.47 -2.14 -5.14
C GLY A 57 34.14 -1.19 -4.13
N LEU A 58 33.73 0.08 -4.11
CA LEU A 58 34.18 1.05 -3.10
C LEU A 58 33.71 0.67 -1.70
N ASP A 59 32.46 0.20 -1.56
CA ASP A 59 31.93 -0.31 -0.30
C ASP A 59 32.64 -1.60 0.15
N PHE A 60 32.98 -2.49 -0.79
CA PHE A 60 33.80 -3.67 -0.53
C PHE A 60 35.20 -3.28 -0.03
N LEU A 61 35.87 -2.36 -0.73
CA LEU A 61 37.24 -1.97 -0.41
C LEU A 61 37.36 -1.34 0.98
N LYS A 62 36.41 -0.47 1.36
CA LYS A 62 36.44 0.11 2.71
C LYS A 62 36.24 -0.93 3.81
N GLY A 63 35.38 -1.92 3.58
CA GLY A 63 35.18 -3.04 4.51
C GLY A 63 36.46 -3.85 4.68
N LEU A 64 37.09 -4.21 3.56
CA LEU A 64 38.36 -4.92 3.51
C LEU A 64 39.47 -4.17 4.25
N LEU A 65 39.71 -2.91 3.90
CA LEU A 65 40.78 -2.09 4.45
C LEU A 65 40.62 -1.88 5.95
N ALA A 66 39.42 -1.53 6.42
CA ALA A 66 39.18 -1.34 7.84
C ALA A 66 39.46 -2.61 8.65
N VAL A 67 38.98 -3.76 8.19
CA VAL A 67 39.19 -5.02 8.91
C VAL A 67 40.66 -5.44 8.88
N TRP A 68 41.33 -5.31 7.74
CA TRP A 68 42.76 -5.60 7.61
C TRP A 68 43.63 -4.72 8.53
N MET A 69 43.27 -3.44 8.72
CA MET A 69 43.93 -2.54 9.69
C MET A 69 43.77 -3.05 11.13
N GLY A 70 42.58 -3.52 11.50
CA GLY A 70 42.34 -4.14 12.81
C GLY A 70 43.11 -5.46 12.97
N GLY A 71 43.23 -6.22 11.89
CA GLY A 71 43.96 -7.49 11.82
C GLY A 71 45.44 -7.40 12.16
N GLN A 72 46.06 -6.23 11.98
CA GLN A 72 47.45 -5.98 12.40
C GLN A 72 47.65 -6.15 13.92
N PHE A 73 46.56 -6.12 14.70
CA PHE A 73 46.55 -6.35 16.14
C PHE A 73 45.95 -7.71 16.52
N GLY A 74 45.63 -8.56 15.54
CA GLY A 74 45.04 -9.88 15.70
C GLY A 74 43.54 -9.95 15.36
N LEU A 75 43.05 -11.17 15.18
CA LEU A 75 41.68 -11.45 14.72
C LEU A 75 40.60 -10.81 15.61
N SER A 76 40.82 -10.75 16.92
CA SER A 76 39.87 -10.09 17.84
C SER A 76 39.64 -8.61 17.50
N TRP A 77 40.70 -7.89 17.15
CA TRP A 77 40.60 -6.48 16.75
C TRP A 77 40.04 -6.33 15.34
N ALA A 78 40.35 -7.25 14.42
CA ALA A 78 39.74 -7.30 13.09
C ALA A 78 38.21 -7.37 13.15
N VAL A 79 37.66 -8.20 14.05
CA VAL A 79 36.20 -8.33 14.27
C VAL A 79 35.59 -7.05 14.84
N ILE A 80 36.28 -6.37 15.78
CA ILE A 80 35.83 -5.07 16.29
C ILE A 80 35.79 -4.03 15.16
N PHE A 81 36.81 -4.00 14.32
CA PHE A 81 36.89 -3.06 13.20
C PHE A 81 35.84 -3.38 12.13
N ALA A 82 35.50 -4.65 11.92
CA ALA A 82 34.39 -5.08 11.06
C ALA A 82 33.05 -4.49 11.53
N PHE A 83 32.80 -4.52 12.84
CA PHE A 83 31.62 -3.92 13.42
C PHE A 83 31.62 -2.39 13.24
N LEU A 84 32.75 -1.73 13.51
CA LEU A 84 32.87 -0.27 13.43
C LEU A 84 32.73 0.26 11.99
N VAL A 85 33.36 -0.38 11.00
CA VAL A 85 33.22 0.05 9.59
C VAL A 85 31.80 -0.15 9.08
N TYR A 86 31.13 -1.23 9.49
CA TYR A 86 29.74 -1.48 9.13
C TYR A 86 28.81 -0.45 9.80
N LEU A 87 29.00 -0.16 11.08
CA LEU A 87 28.26 0.91 11.77
C LEU A 87 28.46 2.28 11.12
N GLY A 88 29.71 2.62 10.76
CA GLY A 88 30.03 3.84 10.04
C GLY A 88 29.27 3.93 8.71
N HIS A 89 29.24 2.84 7.93
CA HIS A 89 28.48 2.77 6.68
C HIS A 89 26.97 2.96 6.88
N LEU A 90 26.41 2.38 7.94
CA LEU A 90 24.98 2.48 8.23
C LEU A 90 24.57 3.84 8.81
N TYR A 91 25.45 4.49 9.57
CA TYR A 91 25.18 5.70 10.34
C TYR A 91 26.27 6.78 10.13
N PRO A 92 26.48 7.23 8.88
CA PRO A 92 27.47 8.26 8.61
C PRO A 92 27.10 9.57 9.32
N PRO A 93 28.06 10.28 9.96
CA PRO A 93 27.82 11.59 10.56
C PRO A 93 27.19 12.55 9.54
N ARG A 94 26.26 13.41 9.99
CA ARG A 94 25.49 14.31 9.12
C ARG A 94 26.36 15.19 8.22
N LEU A 95 27.54 15.59 8.69
CA LEU A 95 28.52 16.37 7.93
C LEU A 95 29.03 15.62 6.69
N LEU A 96 29.36 14.33 6.84
CA LEU A 96 29.82 13.48 5.72
C LEU A 96 28.66 13.06 4.82
N ALA A 97 27.46 12.94 5.39
CA ALA A 97 26.25 12.55 4.68
C ALA A 97 25.53 13.72 3.97
N GLN A 98 26.19 14.89 3.85
CA GLN A 98 25.65 16.11 3.23
C GLN A 98 24.25 16.48 3.76
N GLY A 99 24.04 16.35 5.08
CA GLY A 99 22.77 16.65 5.73
C GLY A 99 21.67 15.61 5.55
N THR A 100 21.96 14.43 4.97
CA THR A 100 20.92 13.48 4.58
C THR A 100 21.20 12.04 5.00
N LEU A 101 20.15 11.26 5.29
CA LEU A 101 20.28 9.86 5.72
C LEU A 101 20.60 8.96 4.52
N LEU A 102 21.78 8.36 4.51
CA LEU A 102 22.19 7.37 3.52
C LEU A 102 21.54 6.02 3.86
N ARG A 103 20.88 5.41 2.87
CA ARG A 103 20.00 4.23 3.06
C ARG A 103 20.63 2.89 2.65
N GLY A 104 21.92 2.89 2.32
CA GLY A 104 22.67 1.68 1.99
C GLY A 104 22.59 0.62 3.12
N ARG A 105 22.64 -0.65 2.72
CA ARG A 105 22.60 -1.80 3.64
C ARG A 105 23.95 -2.50 3.82
N GLY A 106 24.97 -2.04 3.11
CA GLY A 106 26.36 -2.49 3.24
C GLY A 106 26.63 -3.91 2.78
N ALA A 107 25.90 -4.44 1.78
CA ALA A 107 26.20 -5.76 1.23
C ALA A 107 27.65 -5.87 0.73
N GLY A 108 28.16 -4.86 0.01
CA GLY A 108 29.57 -4.79 -0.39
C GLY A 108 30.53 -4.75 0.80
N VAL A 109 30.21 -3.93 1.82
CA VAL A 109 30.99 -3.85 3.06
C VAL A 109 31.10 -5.21 3.75
N LEU A 110 29.99 -5.96 3.84
CA LEU A 110 29.96 -7.28 4.47
C LEU A 110 30.84 -8.31 3.74
N VAL A 111 30.85 -8.31 2.41
CA VAL A 111 31.75 -9.17 1.63
C VAL A 111 33.22 -8.75 1.83
N GLY A 112 33.49 -7.44 1.85
CA GLY A 112 34.82 -6.90 2.15
C GLY A 112 35.31 -7.27 3.55
N VAL A 113 34.42 -7.25 4.54
CA VAL A 113 34.69 -7.69 5.92
C VAL A 113 35.13 -9.16 5.95
N VAL A 114 34.44 -10.06 5.24
CA VAL A 114 34.80 -11.49 5.20
C VAL A 114 36.22 -11.69 4.67
N LEU A 115 36.57 -11.02 3.57
CA LEU A 115 37.92 -11.10 3.02
C LEU A 115 38.96 -10.44 3.95
N GLY A 116 38.63 -9.32 4.57
CA GLY A 116 39.51 -8.69 5.55
C GLY A 116 39.78 -9.57 6.76
N LEU A 117 38.77 -10.30 7.25
CA LEU A 117 38.94 -11.25 8.36
C LEU A 117 39.85 -12.41 7.93
N HIS A 118 39.69 -12.91 6.71
CA HIS A 118 40.58 -13.94 6.16
C HIS A 118 42.05 -13.49 6.15
N LEU A 119 42.33 -12.28 5.64
CA LEU A 119 43.68 -11.70 5.65
C LEU A 119 44.20 -11.41 7.06
N SER A 120 43.31 -11.38 8.07
CA SER A 120 43.63 -11.09 9.47
C SER A 120 43.74 -12.35 10.33
N GLY A 121 43.74 -13.54 9.72
CA GLY A 121 43.94 -14.82 10.41
C GLY A 121 42.69 -15.71 10.55
N LEU A 122 41.54 -15.33 9.97
CA LEU A 122 40.40 -16.25 9.88
C LEU A 122 40.73 -17.39 8.90
N SER A 123 40.49 -18.63 9.32
CA SER A 123 40.83 -19.81 8.53
C SER A 123 40.11 -19.82 7.17
N TYR A 124 40.82 -20.29 6.14
CA TYR A 124 40.29 -20.39 4.78
C TYR A 124 38.97 -21.19 4.73
N LEU A 125 38.87 -22.27 5.50
CA LEU A 125 37.67 -23.09 5.57
C LEU A 125 36.47 -22.30 6.10
N LEU A 126 36.63 -21.52 7.18
CA LEU A 126 35.54 -20.71 7.72
C LEU A 126 35.12 -19.59 6.76
N THR A 127 36.09 -18.94 6.10
CA THR A 127 35.81 -17.96 5.05
C THR A 127 34.99 -18.58 3.92
N LEU A 128 35.36 -19.77 3.46
CA LEU A 128 34.64 -20.50 2.41
C LEU A 128 33.22 -20.85 2.86
N VAL A 129 33.03 -21.31 4.11
CA VAL A 129 31.70 -21.63 4.66
C VAL A 129 30.79 -20.40 4.66
N VAL A 130 31.28 -19.24 5.12
CA VAL A 130 30.47 -18.00 5.14
C VAL A 130 30.03 -17.61 3.73
N LEU A 131 30.95 -17.62 2.76
CA LEU A 131 30.65 -17.29 1.37
C LEU A 131 29.73 -18.32 0.71
N LEU A 132 29.94 -19.61 1.00
CA LEU A 132 29.11 -20.70 0.50
C LEU A 132 27.68 -20.58 1.02
N VAL A 133 27.48 -20.33 2.32
CA VAL A 133 26.14 -20.12 2.90
C VAL A 133 25.44 -18.95 2.21
N ALA A 134 26.13 -17.83 1.98
CA ALA A 134 25.56 -16.69 1.26
C ALA A 134 25.24 -17.01 -0.20
N ALA A 135 26.11 -17.74 -0.90
CA ALA A 135 25.90 -18.15 -2.28
C ALA A 135 24.74 -19.14 -2.42
N LEU A 136 24.65 -20.15 -1.55
CA LEU A 136 23.54 -21.10 -1.51
C LEU A 136 22.22 -20.40 -1.15
N SER A 137 22.25 -19.48 -0.19
CA SER A 137 21.10 -18.64 0.15
C SER A 137 20.61 -17.86 -1.07
N LEU A 138 21.51 -17.22 -1.83
CA LEU A 138 21.16 -16.53 -3.07
C LEU A 138 20.63 -17.48 -4.14
N LEU A 139 21.27 -18.64 -4.33
CA LEU A 139 20.92 -19.63 -5.35
C LEU A 139 19.51 -20.19 -5.15
N PHE A 140 19.17 -20.57 -3.91
CA PHE A 140 17.89 -21.21 -3.60
C PHE A 140 16.75 -20.20 -3.37
N SER A 141 17.02 -19.07 -2.69
CA SER A 141 15.97 -18.09 -2.38
C SER A 141 15.78 -17.01 -3.45
N ARG A 142 16.84 -16.73 -4.22
CA ARG A 142 16.95 -15.57 -5.13
C ARG A 142 16.80 -14.21 -4.44
N TYR A 143 16.77 -14.13 -3.11
CA TYR A 143 16.75 -12.85 -2.39
C TYR A 143 18.18 -12.37 -2.11
N ALA A 144 18.61 -11.30 -2.80
CA ALA A 144 19.90 -10.67 -2.53
C ALA A 144 20.02 -10.13 -1.10
N SER A 145 18.89 -9.68 -0.52
CA SER A 145 18.83 -9.21 0.87
C SER A 145 19.03 -10.33 1.88
N LEU A 146 18.50 -11.53 1.61
CA LEU A 146 18.74 -12.70 2.46
C LEU A 146 20.19 -13.16 2.40
N ALA A 147 20.76 -13.25 1.19
CA ALA A 147 22.16 -13.62 1.00
C ALA A 147 23.11 -12.69 1.77
N ALA A 148 22.89 -11.37 1.66
CA ALA A 148 23.68 -10.39 2.41
C ALA A 148 23.53 -10.55 3.94
N LEU A 149 22.34 -10.89 4.43
CA LEU A 149 22.07 -11.09 5.87
C LEU A 149 22.68 -12.39 6.42
N THR A 150 22.84 -13.42 5.59
CA THR A 150 23.49 -14.66 6.03
C THR A 150 24.99 -14.50 6.31
N ILE A 151 25.67 -13.52 5.70
CA ILE A 151 27.08 -13.22 5.97
C ILE A 151 27.33 -12.90 7.45
N PRO A 152 26.72 -11.85 8.04
CA PRO A 152 26.93 -11.53 9.45
C PRO A 152 26.34 -12.60 10.38
N GLY A 153 25.31 -13.34 9.94
CA GLY A 153 24.75 -14.47 10.68
C GLY A 153 25.74 -15.63 10.83
N ALA A 154 26.33 -16.06 9.71
CA ALA A 154 27.35 -17.10 9.70
C ALA A 154 28.62 -16.66 10.46
N LEU A 155 29.05 -15.41 10.29
CA LEU A 155 30.19 -14.87 11.04
C LEU A 155 29.94 -14.88 12.55
N ALA A 156 28.79 -14.39 13.03
CA ALA A 156 28.48 -14.37 14.46
C ALA A 156 28.48 -15.78 15.08
N LEU A 157 27.91 -16.75 14.37
CA LEU A 157 27.88 -18.14 14.80
C LEU A 157 29.29 -18.77 14.81
N LEU A 158 30.02 -18.70 13.71
CA LEU A 158 31.32 -19.36 13.57
C LEU A 158 32.39 -18.73 14.49
N LEU A 159 32.44 -17.40 14.59
CA LEU A 159 33.38 -16.70 15.47
C LEU A 159 33.12 -16.95 16.96
N SER A 160 31.94 -17.50 17.33
CA SER A 160 31.66 -17.89 18.72
C SER A 160 32.52 -19.09 19.17
N PHE A 161 33.02 -19.89 18.22
CA PHE A 161 33.88 -21.05 18.49
C PHE A 161 35.37 -20.76 18.30
N GLU A 162 35.72 -19.58 17.76
CA GLU A 162 37.10 -19.17 17.59
C GLU A 162 37.74 -18.71 18.91
N PRO A 163 39.07 -18.87 19.08
CA PRO A 163 39.82 -18.42 20.25
C PRO A 163 40.04 -16.89 20.22
N ILE A 164 38.94 -16.14 20.16
CA ILE A 164 38.90 -14.67 20.21
C ILE A 164 38.37 -14.18 21.56
N THR A 165 38.63 -12.92 21.88
CA THR A 165 38.17 -12.31 23.14
C THR A 165 36.64 -12.20 23.20
N GLY A 166 36.07 -12.15 24.42
CA GLY A 166 34.63 -11.98 24.62
C GLY A 166 34.07 -10.71 23.97
N TRP A 167 34.83 -9.60 24.02
CA TRP A 167 34.46 -8.34 23.35
C TRP A 167 34.39 -8.46 21.83
N ALA A 168 35.28 -9.25 21.21
CA ALA A 168 35.23 -9.51 19.78
C ALA A 168 34.00 -10.34 19.40
N ARG A 169 33.62 -11.34 20.21
CA ARG A 169 32.36 -12.10 20.01
C ARG A 169 31.15 -11.18 20.11
N LEU A 170 31.10 -10.32 21.12
CA LEU A 170 30.03 -9.32 21.25
C LEU A 170 29.96 -8.38 20.04
N ALA A 171 31.11 -7.98 19.47
CA ALA A 171 31.14 -7.17 18.25
C ALA A 171 30.60 -7.93 17.03
N ALA A 172 30.88 -9.24 16.89
CA ALA A 172 30.32 -10.06 15.81
C ALA A 172 28.79 -10.18 15.91
N TRP A 173 28.26 -10.43 17.10
CA TRP A 173 26.81 -10.42 17.35
C TRP A 173 26.21 -9.02 17.17
N GLY A 174 26.91 -7.97 17.60
CA GLY A 174 26.52 -6.58 17.37
C GLY A 174 26.40 -6.24 15.88
N LEU A 175 27.33 -6.74 15.05
CA LEU A 175 27.29 -6.60 13.60
C LEU A 175 26.04 -7.27 13.01
N LEU A 176 25.71 -8.49 13.44
CA LEU A 176 24.46 -9.17 13.06
C LEU A 176 23.22 -8.36 13.50
N LEU A 177 23.16 -7.88 14.73
CA LEU A 177 22.02 -7.10 15.23
C LEU A 177 21.85 -5.79 14.44
N ALA A 178 22.95 -5.10 14.12
CA ALA A 178 22.93 -3.90 13.29
C ALA A 178 22.42 -4.21 11.87
N ALA A 179 22.83 -5.35 11.28
CA ALA A 179 22.34 -5.81 10.00
C ALA A 179 20.85 -6.17 10.06
N LEU A 180 20.41 -6.98 11.02
CA LEU A 180 18.99 -7.33 11.22
C LEU A 180 18.10 -6.10 11.33
N TRP A 181 18.52 -5.10 12.12
CA TRP A 181 17.80 -3.84 12.25
C TRP A 181 17.69 -3.09 10.92
N ARG A 182 18.78 -3.06 10.14
CA ARG A 182 18.81 -2.38 8.83
C ARG A 182 17.98 -3.11 7.77
N TYR A 183 17.92 -4.45 7.83
CA TYR A 183 17.20 -5.30 6.88
C TYR A 183 15.75 -5.60 7.29
N LYS A 184 15.24 -5.05 8.41
CA LYS A 184 13.89 -5.35 8.92
C LYS A 184 12.77 -5.20 7.89
N GLU A 185 12.83 -4.19 7.03
CA GLU A 185 11.83 -3.99 5.97
C GLU A 185 11.93 -5.04 4.85
N ASN A 186 13.13 -5.54 4.56
CA ASN A 186 13.33 -6.64 3.61
C ASN A 186 12.78 -7.93 4.16
N ILE A 187 13.08 -8.22 5.43
CA ILE A 187 12.56 -9.39 6.13
C ILE A 187 11.04 -9.36 6.06
N GLY A 188 10.43 -8.21 6.38
CA GLY A 188 8.99 -8.02 6.26
C GLY A 188 8.44 -8.30 4.86
N ARG A 189 9.07 -7.75 3.80
CA ARG A 189 8.66 -8.00 2.41
C ARG A 189 8.90 -9.44 1.96
N MET A 190 9.97 -10.09 2.42
CA MET A 190 10.25 -11.50 2.14
C MET A 190 9.18 -12.40 2.76
N LEU A 191 8.77 -12.12 4.00
CA LEU A 191 7.68 -12.82 4.67
C LEU A 191 6.35 -12.63 3.95
N GLU A 192 6.12 -11.44 3.37
CA GLU A 192 4.92 -11.12 2.57
C GLU A 192 5.01 -11.59 1.12
N GLY A 193 6.14 -12.14 0.68
CA GLY A 193 6.36 -12.53 -0.72
C GLY A 193 6.47 -11.36 -1.71
N THR A 194 6.72 -10.13 -1.23
CA THR A 194 6.77 -8.90 -2.03
C THR A 194 8.17 -8.32 -2.21
N GLU A 195 9.20 -8.97 -1.63
CA GLU A 195 10.60 -8.63 -1.87
C GLU A 195 10.99 -9.05 -3.30
N PRO A 196 11.66 -8.18 -4.08
CA PRO A 196 12.13 -8.55 -5.41
C PRO A 196 13.15 -9.69 -5.38
N ARG A 197 12.98 -10.66 -6.27
CA ARG A 197 13.94 -11.75 -6.47
C ARG A 197 14.89 -11.41 -7.61
N LEU A 198 16.15 -11.84 -7.47
CA LEU A 198 17.17 -11.70 -8.51
C LEU A 198 16.69 -12.36 -9.80
N GLY A 199 16.67 -11.59 -10.89
CA GLY A 199 16.19 -11.99 -12.20
C GLY A 199 14.68 -11.85 -12.44
N GLU A 200 13.91 -11.31 -11.48
CA GLU A 200 12.58 -10.78 -11.80
C GLU A 200 12.71 -9.37 -12.40
N PRO A 201 11.85 -9.01 -13.38
CA PRO A 201 11.85 -7.65 -13.91
C PRO A 201 11.52 -6.67 -12.78
N PRO A 202 12.24 -5.55 -12.67
CA PRO A 202 11.98 -4.61 -11.61
C PRO A 202 10.57 -4.02 -11.79
N PRO A 203 9.88 -3.67 -10.69
CA PRO A 203 8.55 -3.10 -10.74
C PRO A 203 8.62 -1.64 -11.18
N LEU A 204 9.04 -1.37 -12.42
CA LEU A 204 9.18 -0.03 -12.96
C LEU A 204 8.17 0.25 -14.08
N PRO A 205 7.68 1.50 -14.17
CA PRO A 205 6.87 1.91 -15.31
C PRO A 205 7.65 1.77 -16.62
N SER A 206 7.01 1.19 -17.63
CA SER A 206 7.45 1.15 -19.02
C SER A 206 6.24 1.29 -19.94
N ASP A 207 6.41 1.25 -21.26
CA ASP A 207 5.26 1.31 -22.19
C ASP A 207 4.31 0.12 -22.05
N LYS A 208 4.81 -1.02 -21.55
CA LYS A 208 4.03 -2.26 -21.33
C LYS A 208 3.69 -2.51 -19.87
N GLN A 209 4.29 -1.78 -18.94
CA GLN A 209 4.12 -2.00 -17.51
C GLN A 209 3.71 -0.72 -16.81
N VAL A 210 2.57 -0.75 -16.14
CA VAL A 210 2.06 0.33 -15.30
C VAL A 210 2.34 -0.01 -13.85
N VAL A 211 2.90 0.93 -13.09
CA VAL A 211 3.17 0.73 -11.67
C VAL A 211 2.54 1.86 -10.89
N CYS A 212 1.60 1.51 -10.01
CA CYS A 212 0.92 2.44 -9.12
C CYS A 212 0.93 1.91 -7.68
N ALA A 213 0.50 2.73 -6.73
CA ALA A 213 0.32 2.31 -5.34
C ALA A 213 -1.05 2.71 -4.83
N PHE A 214 -1.51 2.03 -3.80
CA PHE A 214 -2.77 2.33 -3.14
C PHE A 214 -2.58 2.26 -1.63
N MET A 215 -3.00 3.30 -0.93
CA MET A 215 -3.02 3.35 0.53
C MET A 215 -4.20 2.53 1.06
N ILE A 216 -3.89 1.53 1.87
CA ILE A 216 -4.87 0.70 2.58
C ILE A 216 -4.75 0.93 4.09
N HIS A 217 -5.77 0.50 4.83
CA HIS A 217 -5.73 0.45 6.28
C HIS A 217 -6.51 -0.77 6.77
N PRO A 218 -6.17 -1.32 7.95
CA PRO A 218 -7.01 -2.33 8.59
C PRO A 218 -8.40 -1.74 8.88
N LEU A 219 -9.47 -2.49 8.65
CA LEU A 219 -10.82 -2.13 9.12
C LEU A 219 -10.98 -2.54 10.59
N THR A 220 -10.37 -3.66 10.95
CA THR A 220 -10.38 -4.27 12.28
C THR A 220 -8.96 -4.65 12.70
N LEU A 221 -8.74 -4.94 13.99
CA LEU A 221 -7.44 -5.45 14.44
C LEU A 221 -7.05 -6.78 13.79
N ASP A 222 -8.02 -7.61 13.41
CA ASP A 222 -7.73 -8.88 12.72
C ASP A 222 -7.09 -8.67 11.34
N ASP A 223 -7.42 -7.56 10.66
CA ASP A 223 -6.82 -7.20 9.38
C ASP A 223 -5.32 -6.91 9.50
N LEU A 224 -4.89 -6.37 10.64
CA LEU A 224 -3.48 -6.15 10.93
C LEU A 224 -2.70 -7.47 10.91
N PHE A 225 -3.32 -8.54 11.40
CA PHE A 225 -2.71 -9.87 11.52
C PHE A 225 -2.71 -10.67 10.22
N GLN A 226 -3.37 -10.19 9.15
CA GLN A 226 -3.22 -10.76 7.82
C GLN A 226 -1.75 -10.72 7.38
N SER A 227 -1.04 -9.61 7.65
CA SER A 227 0.39 -9.51 7.39
C SER A 227 1.18 -10.47 8.29
N PRO A 228 2.04 -11.34 7.71
CA PRO A 228 2.94 -12.19 8.47
C PRO A 228 3.83 -11.45 9.48
N ARG A 229 4.08 -10.14 9.27
CA ARG A 229 4.87 -9.31 10.19
C ARG A 229 4.23 -9.15 11.56
N PHE A 230 2.90 -9.14 11.61
CA PHE A 230 2.13 -8.87 12.82
C PHE A 230 1.34 -10.09 13.32
N ARG A 231 1.23 -11.14 12.49
CA ARG A 231 0.48 -12.36 12.81
C ARG A 231 0.85 -13.02 14.15
N TRP A 232 2.11 -12.90 14.58
CA TRP A 232 2.58 -13.44 15.86
C TRP A 232 1.90 -12.80 17.08
N ALA A 233 1.39 -11.57 16.95
CA ALA A 233 0.72 -10.85 18.04
C ALA A 233 -0.73 -11.34 18.25
N ARG A 234 -1.37 -11.89 17.23
CA ARG A 234 -2.75 -12.40 17.29
C ARG A 234 -3.02 -13.34 18.48
N PRO A 235 -2.28 -14.45 18.69
CA PRO A 235 -2.54 -15.35 19.82
C PRO A 235 -2.27 -14.68 21.18
N LEU A 236 -1.45 -13.63 21.24
CA LEU A 236 -1.19 -12.90 22.48
C LEU A 236 -2.36 -11.96 22.83
N VAL A 237 -2.95 -11.33 21.83
CA VAL A 237 -4.15 -10.50 21.98
C VAL A 237 -5.35 -11.37 22.33
N GLU A 238 -5.57 -12.49 21.63
CA GLU A 238 -6.67 -13.43 21.88
C GLU A 238 -6.61 -14.02 23.30
N ARG A 239 -5.40 -14.22 23.85
CA ARG A 239 -5.18 -14.69 25.24
C ARG A 239 -5.20 -13.58 26.29
N GLY A 240 -5.40 -12.33 25.89
CA GLY A 240 -5.40 -11.17 26.80
C GLY A 240 -4.01 -10.80 27.37
N LEU A 241 -2.92 -11.36 26.83
CA LEU A 241 -1.55 -11.05 27.25
C LEU A 241 -1.09 -9.66 26.76
N ILE A 242 -1.66 -9.20 25.65
CA ILE A 242 -1.45 -7.86 25.08
C ILE A 242 -2.83 -7.23 24.90
N SER A 243 -3.04 -6.03 25.45
CA SER A 243 -4.30 -5.32 25.24
C SER A 243 -4.42 -4.81 23.81
N GLN A 244 -5.66 -4.79 23.29
CA GLN A 244 -5.95 -4.20 21.98
C GLN A 244 -5.48 -2.74 21.89
N SER A 245 -5.72 -1.96 22.95
CA SER A 245 -5.26 -0.57 23.06
C SER A 245 -3.74 -0.41 22.94
N LEU A 246 -2.96 -1.37 23.44
CA LEU A 246 -1.51 -1.34 23.31
C LEU A 246 -1.10 -1.57 21.85
N VAL A 247 -1.75 -2.50 21.14
CA VAL A 247 -1.50 -2.72 19.71
C VAL A 247 -1.84 -1.48 18.89
N GLU A 248 -3.00 -0.86 19.13
CA GLU A 248 -3.42 0.36 18.45
C GLU A 248 -2.44 1.52 18.69
N ASN A 249 -2.01 1.72 19.94
CA ASN A 249 -1.04 2.77 20.29
C ASN A 249 0.32 2.53 19.64
N LEU A 250 0.77 1.28 19.58
CA LEU A 250 2.02 0.93 18.89
C LEU A 250 1.90 1.17 17.37
N ALA A 251 0.74 0.87 16.78
CA ALA A 251 0.49 1.06 15.36
C ALA A 251 0.62 2.53 14.93
N GLU A 252 0.28 3.48 15.81
CA GLU A 252 0.46 4.91 15.54
C GLU A 252 1.91 5.32 15.31
N ALA A 253 2.87 4.63 15.96
CA ALA A 253 4.30 4.90 15.80
C ALA A 253 4.88 4.29 14.50
N ILE A 254 4.16 3.35 13.89
CA ILE A 254 4.60 2.63 12.70
C ILE A 254 4.49 3.54 11.47
N ARG A 255 5.58 3.62 10.69
CA ARG A 255 5.59 4.34 9.41
C ARG A 255 4.95 3.49 8.31
N PRO A 256 4.43 4.12 7.24
CA PRO A 256 3.88 3.39 6.11
C PRO A 256 4.89 2.40 5.54
N MET A 257 4.41 1.21 5.21
CA MET A 257 5.19 0.13 4.62
C MET A 257 4.41 -0.55 3.50
N LYS A 258 5.12 -1.08 2.50
CA LYS A 258 4.54 -2.00 1.52
C LYS A 258 4.24 -3.30 2.26
N VAL A 259 2.95 -3.65 2.35
CA VAL A 259 2.47 -4.89 3.00
C VAL A 259 1.94 -5.89 1.98
N GLY A 260 1.72 -5.45 0.73
CA GLY A 260 1.20 -6.29 -0.31
C GLY A 260 1.32 -5.69 -1.70
N GLU A 261 0.78 -6.39 -2.68
CA GLU A 261 0.62 -5.92 -4.05
C GLU A 261 -0.42 -6.74 -4.81
N LEU A 262 -0.98 -6.11 -5.84
CA LEU A 262 -1.83 -6.74 -6.83
C LEU A 262 -1.02 -6.93 -8.11
N ARG A 263 -1.08 -8.15 -8.66
CA ARG A 263 -0.42 -8.58 -9.90
C ARG A 263 -1.43 -9.27 -10.82
N GLY A 264 -1.07 -9.48 -12.09
CA GLY A 264 -1.90 -10.25 -13.03
C GLY A 264 -3.02 -9.46 -13.70
N VAL A 265 -3.08 -8.14 -13.46
CA VAL A 265 -3.98 -7.23 -14.19
C VAL A 265 -3.42 -7.02 -15.58
N LYS A 266 -4.10 -7.54 -16.60
CA LYS A 266 -3.70 -7.39 -18.01
C LYS A 266 -4.81 -6.69 -18.75
N THR A 267 -4.57 -5.46 -19.16
CA THR A 267 -5.56 -4.64 -19.87
C THR A 267 -5.81 -5.18 -21.29
N SER A 268 -6.96 -4.85 -21.86
CA SER A 268 -7.35 -5.27 -23.22
C SER A 268 -6.36 -4.83 -24.31
N ASP A 269 -5.59 -3.77 -24.07
CA ASP A 269 -4.54 -3.28 -24.96
C ASP A 269 -3.14 -3.85 -24.67
N GLY A 270 -3.05 -4.87 -23.80
CA GLY A 270 -1.85 -5.66 -23.59
C GLY A 270 -0.87 -5.13 -22.55
N ARG A 271 -1.21 -4.07 -21.81
CA ARG A 271 -0.39 -3.55 -20.71
C ARG A 271 -0.63 -4.35 -19.42
N GLU A 272 0.42 -4.49 -18.61
CA GLU A 272 0.32 -5.13 -17.29
C GLU A 272 0.33 -4.07 -16.20
N ILE A 273 -0.65 -4.11 -15.29
CA ILE A 273 -0.72 -3.20 -14.15
C ILE A 273 -0.27 -3.93 -12.89
N ARG A 274 0.70 -3.33 -12.18
CA ARG A 274 1.13 -3.73 -10.84
C ARG A 274 0.77 -2.64 -9.86
N CYS A 275 0.01 -2.98 -8.82
CA CYS A 275 -0.40 -2.03 -7.79
C CYS A 275 0.21 -2.41 -6.43
N HIS A 276 1.04 -1.56 -5.85
CA HIS A 276 1.60 -1.78 -4.52
C HIS A 276 0.61 -1.36 -3.43
N LEU A 277 0.39 -2.23 -2.44
CA LEU A 277 -0.47 -1.95 -1.29
C LEU A 277 0.40 -1.43 -0.14
N ILE A 278 0.18 -0.15 0.21
CA ILE A 278 0.91 0.53 1.27
C ILE A 278 -0.03 0.68 2.46
N SER A 279 0.39 0.20 3.63
CA SER A 279 -0.36 0.36 4.87
C SER A 279 0.39 1.24 5.84
N ALA A 280 -0.29 2.28 6.35
CA ALA A 280 -0.01 2.83 7.66
C ALA A 280 -1.06 2.21 8.59
N PRO A 281 -0.70 1.34 9.54
CA PRO A 281 -1.63 0.44 10.23
C PRO A 281 -2.57 1.14 11.24
N LEU A 282 -3.10 2.30 10.89
CA LEU A 282 -4.11 3.04 11.65
C LEU A 282 -5.49 2.45 11.38
N LEU A 283 -6.29 2.29 12.43
CA LEU A 283 -7.69 1.90 12.33
C LEU A 283 -8.58 3.10 11.93
N PRO A 284 -9.83 2.86 11.49
CA PRO A 284 -10.73 3.92 11.04
C PRO A 284 -10.90 5.08 12.03
N HIS A 285 -11.07 4.79 13.32
CA HIS A 285 -11.21 5.81 14.38
C HIS A 285 -9.93 6.60 14.62
N GLN A 286 -8.75 6.02 14.36
CA GLN A 286 -7.48 6.74 14.47
C GLN A 286 -7.28 7.68 13.28
N ILE A 287 -7.68 7.27 12.07
CA ILE A 287 -7.60 8.10 10.87
C ILE A 287 -8.51 9.33 11.01
N THR A 288 -9.75 9.14 11.47
CA THR A 288 -10.71 10.24 11.65
C THR A 288 -10.45 11.06 12.91
N GLY A 289 -10.04 10.42 14.00
CA GLY A 289 -9.79 11.08 15.29
C GLY A 289 -8.45 11.81 15.39
N LYS A 290 -7.49 11.54 14.49
CA LYS A 290 -6.14 12.15 14.50
C LYS A 290 -5.74 12.63 13.09
N PRO A 291 -6.40 13.68 12.55
CA PRO A 291 -6.25 14.10 11.16
C PRO A 291 -4.83 14.56 10.80
N GLU A 292 -4.09 15.19 11.72
CA GLU A 292 -2.70 15.60 11.48
C GLU A 292 -1.78 14.39 11.33
N LEU A 293 -1.95 13.38 12.20
CA LEU A 293 -1.21 12.12 12.13
C LEU A 293 -1.54 11.38 10.82
N ALA A 294 -2.83 11.26 10.49
CA ALA A 294 -3.29 10.62 9.27
C ALA A 294 -2.68 11.31 8.02
N THR A 295 -2.69 12.65 7.99
CA THR A 295 -2.10 13.44 6.89
C THR A 295 -0.58 13.21 6.81
N GLN A 296 0.12 13.20 7.95
CA GLN A 296 1.55 12.90 7.99
C GLN A 296 1.85 11.49 7.47
N ARG A 297 1.03 10.49 7.82
CA ARG A 297 1.17 9.11 7.35
C ARG A 297 0.86 8.98 5.85
N ALA A 298 -0.15 9.67 5.34
CA ALA A 298 -0.45 9.71 3.90
C ALA A 298 0.69 10.33 3.09
N ILE A 299 1.30 11.44 3.56
CA ILE A 299 2.50 12.04 2.93
C ILE A 299 3.67 11.06 2.92
N GLN A 300 3.91 10.36 4.03
CA GLN A 300 4.96 9.33 4.09
C GLN A 300 4.66 8.17 3.15
N GLY A 301 3.39 7.78 2.99
CA GLY A 301 2.94 6.74 2.08
C GLY A 301 3.13 7.12 0.61
N ALA A 302 2.78 8.35 0.23
CA ALA A 302 3.00 8.89 -1.11
C ALA A 302 4.50 8.97 -1.45
N ARG A 303 5.35 9.39 -0.49
CA ARG A 303 6.81 9.33 -0.66
C ARG A 303 7.30 7.91 -0.87
N LEU A 304 6.83 6.95 -0.07
CA LEU A 304 7.13 5.53 -0.26
C LEU A 304 6.67 5.04 -1.64
N ALA A 305 5.45 5.36 -2.09
CA ALA A 305 4.97 4.98 -3.42
C ALA A 305 5.88 5.47 -4.55
N ARG A 306 6.25 6.76 -4.53
CA ARG A 306 7.18 7.36 -5.50
C ARG A 306 8.52 6.62 -5.49
N GLU A 307 9.00 6.33 -4.29
CA GLU A 307 10.22 5.59 -4.05
C GLU A 307 10.15 4.13 -4.55
N LEU A 308 8.96 3.52 -4.55
CA LEU A 308 8.70 2.22 -5.16
C LEU A 308 8.65 2.26 -6.70
N GLY A 309 8.77 3.45 -7.31
CA GLY A 309 8.69 3.64 -8.76
C GLY A 309 7.27 3.90 -9.27
N CYS A 310 6.28 4.08 -8.39
CA CYS A 310 4.91 4.34 -8.79
C CYS A 310 4.74 5.75 -9.36
N THR A 311 3.89 5.89 -10.39
CA THR A 311 3.52 7.19 -10.96
C THR A 311 2.30 7.82 -10.27
N VAL A 312 1.41 6.97 -9.74
CA VAL A 312 0.18 7.36 -9.06
C VAL A 312 0.08 6.66 -7.71
N VAL A 313 -0.41 7.38 -6.70
CA VAL A 313 -0.86 6.83 -5.41
C VAL A 313 -2.33 7.15 -5.14
N GLY A 314 -3.11 6.10 -4.87
CA GLY A 314 -4.52 6.22 -4.48
C GLY A 314 -4.69 6.36 -2.98
N LEU A 315 -5.59 7.26 -2.56
CA LEU A 315 -6.06 7.45 -1.19
C LEU A 315 -7.55 7.08 -1.15
N GLY A 316 -7.88 5.80 -1.04
CA GLY A 316 -9.27 5.35 -0.95
C GLY A 316 -9.76 5.11 0.48
N ALA A 317 -11.02 4.67 0.62
CA ALA A 317 -11.67 4.42 1.90
C ALA A 317 -11.47 5.58 2.90
N PHE A 318 -11.03 5.32 4.13
CA PHE A 318 -10.81 6.38 5.12
C PHE A 318 -9.65 7.32 4.78
N TRP A 319 -8.72 6.94 3.88
CA TRP A 319 -7.68 7.84 3.39
C TRP A 319 -8.22 8.92 2.44
N SER A 320 -9.38 8.70 1.80
CA SER A 320 -9.94 9.60 0.80
C SER A 320 -10.32 10.98 1.34
N VAL A 321 -10.51 11.11 2.65
CA VAL A 321 -10.84 12.37 3.33
C VAL A 321 -9.61 13.07 3.94
N VAL A 322 -8.47 12.39 4.00
CA VAL A 322 -7.26 12.88 4.66
C VAL A 322 -6.61 14.02 3.87
N GLY A 323 -6.11 15.03 4.59
CA GLY A 323 -5.34 16.13 4.00
C GLY A 323 -6.12 16.91 2.94
N GLU A 324 -7.36 17.30 3.25
CA GLU A 324 -8.29 17.95 2.31
C GLU A 324 -8.55 17.10 1.07
N LYS A 325 -8.94 15.84 1.30
CA LYS A 325 -9.17 14.86 0.24
C LYS A 325 -7.99 14.70 -0.73
N GLY A 326 -6.79 14.61 -0.16
CA GLY A 326 -5.53 14.38 -0.86
C GLY A 326 -4.76 15.63 -1.30
N ARG A 327 -5.32 16.84 -1.19
CA ARG A 327 -4.66 18.08 -1.65
C ARG A 327 -3.35 18.36 -0.93
N MET A 328 -3.36 18.29 0.41
CA MET A 328 -2.15 18.49 1.22
C MET A 328 -1.08 17.42 0.93
N VAL A 329 -1.50 16.20 0.60
CA VAL A 329 -0.58 15.10 0.25
C VAL A 329 0.09 15.38 -1.11
N GLN A 330 -0.69 15.81 -2.09
CA GLN A 330 -0.21 16.21 -3.41
C GLN A 330 0.79 17.38 -3.33
N GLU A 331 0.49 18.41 -2.54
CA GLU A 331 1.36 19.57 -2.35
C GLU A 331 2.68 19.19 -1.67
N ALA A 332 2.66 18.24 -0.73
CA ALA A 332 3.85 17.80 0.01
C ALA A 332 4.75 16.81 -0.77
N VAL A 333 4.23 16.23 -1.87
CA VAL A 333 4.92 15.25 -2.73
C VAL A 333 4.55 15.52 -4.20
N PRO A 334 5.00 16.64 -4.79
CA PRO A 334 4.60 17.05 -6.14
C PRO A 334 5.11 16.12 -7.25
N GLU A 335 6.03 15.21 -6.95
CA GLU A 335 6.65 14.31 -7.94
C GLU A 335 5.88 13.01 -8.16
N ILE A 336 4.73 12.82 -7.49
CA ILE A 336 3.80 11.70 -7.71
C ILE A 336 2.38 12.24 -7.80
N GLU A 337 1.54 11.57 -8.60
CA GLU A 337 0.15 11.94 -8.74
C GLU A 337 -0.70 11.30 -7.64
N VAL A 338 -1.52 12.10 -6.96
CA VAL A 338 -2.42 11.64 -5.91
C VAL A 338 -3.85 11.65 -6.42
N THR A 339 -4.60 10.57 -6.19
CA THR A 339 -6.05 10.56 -6.41
C THR A 339 -6.78 9.98 -5.20
N ASN A 340 -7.97 10.52 -4.88
CA ASN A 340 -8.86 9.98 -3.87
C ASN A 340 -9.91 8.98 -4.42
N GLY A 341 -9.94 8.77 -5.74
CA GLY A 341 -10.80 7.75 -6.35
C GLY A 341 -12.29 8.12 -6.49
N GLY A 342 -12.66 9.38 -6.24
CA GLY A 342 -14.06 9.81 -6.20
C GLY A 342 -14.76 9.78 -7.56
N ALA A 343 -14.05 10.05 -8.66
CA ALA A 343 -14.65 10.16 -9.99
C ALA A 343 -15.15 8.81 -10.52
N TYR A 344 -14.32 7.77 -10.45
CA TYR A 344 -14.70 6.45 -10.91
C TYR A 344 -15.66 5.76 -9.94
N THR A 345 -15.57 6.02 -8.63
CA THR A 345 -16.61 5.56 -7.68
C THR A 345 -17.99 6.13 -8.04
N ALA A 346 -18.08 7.42 -8.39
CA ALA A 346 -19.32 7.98 -8.94
C ALA A 346 -19.67 7.38 -10.32
N GLY A 347 -18.66 7.01 -11.11
CA GLY A 347 -18.80 6.36 -12.41
C GLY A 347 -19.37 4.95 -12.32
N THR A 348 -18.97 4.15 -11.33
CA THR A 348 -19.48 2.78 -11.13
C THR A 348 -20.95 2.79 -10.81
N VAL A 349 -21.41 3.73 -10.00
CA VAL A 349 -22.85 3.97 -9.76
C VAL A 349 -23.58 4.23 -11.08
N LYS A 350 -23.04 5.15 -11.90
CA LYS A 350 -23.63 5.52 -13.20
C LYS A 350 -23.68 4.33 -14.16
N ALA A 351 -22.66 3.47 -14.13
CA ALA A 351 -22.52 2.30 -14.99
C ALA A 351 -23.34 1.07 -14.53
N ALA A 352 -23.45 0.84 -13.22
CA ALA A 352 -24.09 -0.35 -12.65
C ALA A 352 -25.63 -0.25 -12.65
N ILE A 353 -26.17 0.92 -12.27
CA ILE A 353 -27.62 1.11 -12.08
C ILE A 353 -28.43 0.66 -13.31
N PRO A 354 -28.11 1.07 -14.56
CA PRO A 354 -28.88 0.63 -15.73
C PRO A 354 -28.95 -0.90 -15.87
N GLY A 355 -27.84 -1.61 -15.60
CA GLY A 355 -27.78 -3.07 -15.64
C GLY A 355 -28.65 -3.71 -14.55
N ILE A 356 -28.56 -3.20 -13.33
CA ILE A 356 -29.38 -3.68 -12.19
C ILE A 356 -30.88 -3.51 -12.50
N LEU A 357 -31.26 -2.33 -13.00
CA LEU A 357 -32.65 -2.04 -13.34
C LEU A 357 -33.16 -2.90 -14.50
N ALA A 358 -32.35 -3.12 -15.54
CA ALA A 358 -32.71 -3.99 -16.66
C ALA A 358 -32.91 -5.44 -16.21
N HIS A 359 -32.02 -5.98 -15.36
CA HIS A 359 -32.19 -7.32 -14.79
C HIS A 359 -33.41 -7.41 -13.87
N PHE A 360 -33.72 -6.33 -13.14
CA PHE A 360 -34.93 -6.26 -12.34
C PHE A 360 -36.18 -6.36 -13.23
N GLU A 361 -36.23 -5.66 -14.37
CA GLU A 361 -37.33 -5.80 -15.35
C GLU A 361 -37.41 -7.20 -15.96
N GLN A 362 -36.27 -7.79 -16.33
CA GLN A 362 -36.20 -9.16 -16.85
C GLN A 362 -36.70 -10.21 -15.84
N SER A 363 -36.69 -9.90 -14.54
CA SER A 363 -37.28 -10.76 -13.51
C SER A 363 -38.82 -10.72 -13.48
N GLY A 364 -39.46 -10.01 -14.41
CA GLY A 364 -40.91 -9.87 -14.52
C GLY A 364 -41.52 -8.79 -13.62
N ARG A 365 -40.70 -7.86 -13.10
CA ARG A 365 -41.12 -6.76 -12.22
C ARG A 365 -40.96 -5.42 -12.92
N HIS A 366 -42.02 -4.60 -12.99
CA HIS A 366 -41.99 -3.32 -13.71
C HIS A 366 -41.47 -2.18 -12.83
N LEU A 367 -40.54 -1.37 -13.34
CA LEU A 367 -39.95 -0.27 -12.56
C LEU A 367 -40.98 0.80 -12.18
N GLN A 368 -41.89 1.13 -13.09
CA GLN A 368 -42.92 2.17 -12.87
C GLN A 368 -43.94 1.77 -11.79
N GLU A 369 -44.01 0.49 -11.42
CA GLU A 369 -44.84 -0.03 -10.33
C GLU A 369 -44.03 -0.29 -9.06
N ALA A 370 -42.70 -0.34 -9.17
CA ALA A 370 -41.81 -0.65 -8.07
C ALA A 370 -41.64 0.55 -7.11
N THR A 371 -41.41 0.21 -5.85
CA THR A 371 -40.97 1.17 -4.83
C THR A 371 -39.46 1.09 -4.67
N ALA A 372 -38.76 2.20 -4.88
CA ALA A 372 -37.34 2.31 -4.59
C ALA A 372 -37.08 3.12 -3.31
N ALA A 373 -36.04 2.77 -2.58
CA ALA A 373 -35.53 3.53 -1.45
C ALA A 373 -34.06 3.93 -1.66
N VAL A 374 -33.71 5.13 -1.23
CA VAL A 374 -32.33 5.64 -1.20
C VAL A 374 -31.97 6.00 0.24
N VAL A 375 -31.07 5.23 0.83
CA VAL A 375 -30.59 5.41 2.21
C VAL A 375 -29.31 6.25 2.19
N GLY A 376 -29.25 7.23 3.10
CA GLY A 376 -28.18 8.22 3.11
C GLY A 376 -28.44 9.41 2.18
N ALA A 377 -29.69 9.66 1.78
CA ALA A 377 -30.08 10.66 0.77
C ALA A 377 -29.71 12.12 1.08
N ASN A 378 -29.28 12.43 2.31
CA ASN A 378 -28.64 13.73 2.61
C ASN A 378 -27.22 13.87 2.02
N GLY A 379 -26.60 12.78 1.60
CA GLY A 379 -25.26 12.71 1.03
C GLY A 379 -25.24 12.83 -0.49
N VAL A 380 -24.09 13.25 -1.04
CA VAL A 380 -23.92 13.54 -2.48
C VAL A 380 -24.09 12.30 -3.35
N VAL A 381 -23.50 11.16 -2.95
CA VAL A 381 -23.56 9.89 -3.71
C VAL A 381 -25.00 9.38 -3.77
N ALA A 382 -25.60 9.18 -2.60
CA ALA A 382 -27.00 8.73 -2.48
C ALA A 382 -27.97 9.65 -3.24
N PHE A 383 -27.83 10.96 -3.11
CA PHE A 383 -28.69 11.88 -3.86
C PHE A 383 -28.45 11.84 -5.38
N GLY A 384 -27.22 11.57 -5.81
CA GLY A 384 -26.90 11.27 -7.21
C GLY A 384 -27.64 10.03 -7.73
N ILE A 385 -27.68 8.96 -6.92
CA ILE A 385 -28.46 7.75 -7.20
C ILE A 385 -29.94 8.08 -7.31
N ALA A 386 -30.49 8.82 -6.33
CA ALA A 386 -31.89 9.25 -6.33
C ALA A 386 -32.27 9.97 -7.63
N ARG A 387 -31.41 10.87 -8.12
CA ARG A 387 -31.63 11.58 -9.39
C ARG A 387 -31.66 10.66 -10.62
N GLN A 388 -30.92 9.57 -10.60
CA GLN A 388 -30.86 8.62 -11.71
C GLN A 388 -32.07 7.70 -11.73
N ILE A 389 -32.54 7.25 -10.55
CA ILE A 389 -33.63 6.26 -10.45
C ILE A 389 -35.02 6.89 -10.39
N ALA A 390 -35.14 8.12 -9.87
CA ALA A 390 -36.44 8.79 -9.72
C ALA A 390 -37.32 8.80 -10.98
N PRO A 391 -36.82 9.09 -12.20
CA PRO A 391 -37.68 9.12 -13.38
C PRO A 391 -38.15 7.73 -13.84
N LEU A 392 -37.64 6.66 -13.26
CA LEU A 392 -37.88 5.28 -13.70
C LEU A 392 -38.86 4.53 -12.81
N VAL A 393 -39.04 4.97 -11.55
CA VAL A 393 -39.80 4.24 -10.53
C VAL A 393 -41.17 4.87 -10.27
N GLY A 394 -42.11 4.08 -9.75
CA GLY A 394 -43.42 4.59 -9.34
C GLY A 394 -43.38 5.40 -8.04
N LYS A 395 -42.56 4.93 -7.10
CA LYS A 395 -42.42 5.51 -5.76
C LYS A 395 -40.97 5.54 -5.33
N LEU A 396 -40.54 6.65 -4.74
CA LEU A 396 -39.17 6.85 -4.25
C LEU A 396 -39.16 7.35 -2.81
N ILE A 397 -38.52 6.58 -1.93
CA ILE A 397 -38.35 6.88 -0.51
C ILE A 397 -36.92 7.40 -0.29
N LEU A 398 -36.76 8.60 0.25
CA LEU A 398 -35.48 9.18 0.60
C LEU A 398 -35.30 9.11 2.12
N VAL A 399 -34.30 8.35 2.57
CA VAL A 399 -33.99 8.16 3.99
C VAL A 399 -32.67 8.84 4.34
N GLY A 400 -32.66 9.58 5.46
CA GLY A 400 -31.48 10.29 5.94
C GLY A 400 -31.59 10.69 7.41
N ARG A 401 -30.63 11.48 7.90
CA ARG A 401 -30.58 11.91 9.32
C ARG A 401 -31.17 13.30 9.55
N ASN A 402 -31.29 14.11 8.50
CA ASN A 402 -31.76 15.49 8.61
C ASN A 402 -32.98 15.70 7.71
N GLN A 403 -34.13 15.84 8.35
CA GLN A 403 -35.45 16.00 7.72
C GLN A 403 -35.49 17.22 6.78
N GLU A 404 -35.07 18.39 7.24
CA GLU A 404 -35.10 19.64 6.45
C GLU A 404 -34.27 19.51 5.16
N ARG A 405 -33.10 18.87 5.24
CA ARG A 405 -32.26 18.61 4.07
C ARG A 405 -32.90 17.59 3.13
N LEU A 406 -33.61 16.58 3.63
CA LEU A 406 -34.34 15.62 2.79
C LEU A 406 -35.47 16.32 2.02
N GLU A 407 -36.25 17.15 2.70
CA GLU A 407 -37.35 17.91 2.08
C GLU A 407 -36.83 18.84 0.97
N LYS A 408 -35.74 19.57 1.23
CA LYS A 408 -35.06 20.38 0.19
C LYS A 408 -34.58 19.53 -0.98
N SER A 409 -34.02 18.37 -0.71
CA SER A 409 -33.52 17.43 -1.73
C SER A 409 -34.66 16.88 -2.58
N ALA A 410 -35.78 16.48 -1.96
CA ALA A 410 -36.98 16.02 -2.65
C ALA A 410 -37.61 17.12 -3.52
N ALA A 411 -37.72 18.34 -3.01
CA ALA A 411 -38.23 19.50 -3.77
C ALA A 411 -37.33 19.80 -4.98
N THR A 412 -36.01 19.80 -4.78
CA THR A 412 -35.03 20.00 -5.84
C THR A 412 -35.11 18.89 -6.90
N LEU A 413 -35.27 17.65 -6.48
CA LEU A 413 -35.42 16.50 -7.37
C LEU A 413 -36.68 16.63 -8.22
N LYS A 414 -37.83 16.90 -7.59
CA LYS A 414 -39.12 17.11 -8.26
C LYS A 414 -39.05 18.22 -9.30
N GLN A 415 -38.58 19.41 -8.92
CA GLN A 415 -38.45 20.55 -9.82
C GLN A 415 -37.55 20.24 -11.03
N ASN A 416 -36.47 19.49 -10.82
CA ASN A 416 -35.56 19.11 -11.90
C ASN A 416 -36.20 18.12 -12.89
N LEU A 417 -37.00 17.16 -12.39
CA LEU A 417 -37.73 16.20 -13.23
C LEU A 417 -38.81 16.90 -14.06
N GLU A 418 -39.61 17.76 -13.43
CA GLU A 418 -40.65 18.56 -14.09
C GLU A 418 -40.05 19.44 -15.19
N ARG A 419 -38.95 20.14 -14.90
CA ARG A 419 -38.24 20.98 -15.89
C ARG A 419 -37.76 20.18 -17.09
N LYS A 420 -37.41 18.91 -16.91
CA LYS A 420 -36.94 18.02 -17.98
C LYS A 420 -38.07 17.26 -18.67
N GLY A 421 -39.33 17.45 -18.26
CA GLY A 421 -40.48 16.69 -18.78
C GLY A 421 -40.40 15.19 -18.48
N GLN A 422 -39.70 14.80 -17.41
CA GLN A 422 -39.57 13.39 -17.01
C GLN A 422 -40.67 13.00 -16.02
N SER A 423 -40.94 11.69 -15.90
CA SER A 423 -41.89 11.16 -14.90
C SER A 423 -41.46 11.56 -13.49
N VAL A 424 -42.43 11.93 -12.65
CA VAL A 424 -42.21 12.29 -11.24
C VAL A 424 -42.80 11.18 -10.38
N PRO A 425 -41.98 10.46 -9.59
CA PRO A 425 -42.47 9.40 -8.72
C PRO A 425 -43.23 9.99 -7.53
N GLN A 426 -43.99 9.16 -6.82
CA GLN A 426 -44.42 9.49 -5.47
C GLN A 426 -43.20 9.61 -4.56
N LEU A 427 -42.87 10.82 -4.13
CA LEU A 427 -41.73 11.09 -3.24
C LEU A 427 -42.14 11.01 -1.78
N ILE A 428 -41.42 10.20 -0.99
CA ILE A 428 -41.52 10.12 0.47
C ILE A 428 -40.17 10.47 1.06
N VAL A 429 -40.15 11.26 2.13
CA VAL A 429 -38.95 11.53 2.93
C VAL A 429 -39.15 10.95 4.32
N SER A 430 -38.11 10.35 4.90
CA SER A 430 -38.16 9.78 6.25
C SER A 430 -36.81 9.88 6.94
N THR A 431 -36.82 10.07 8.26
CA THR A 431 -35.64 9.87 9.11
C THR A 431 -35.62 8.48 9.77
N ASP A 432 -36.71 7.74 9.69
CA ASP A 432 -36.80 6.34 10.14
C ASP A 432 -36.43 5.39 9.01
N ILE A 433 -35.41 4.56 9.26
CA ILE A 433 -34.92 3.53 8.34
C ILE A 433 -35.97 2.45 8.04
N SER A 434 -36.91 2.23 8.95
CA SER A 434 -37.99 1.24 8.78
C SER A 434 -38.90 1.55 7.59
N ALA A 435 -38.91 2.80 7.11
CA ALA A 435 -39.64 3.23 5.92
C ALA A 435 -39.24 2.44 4.67
N ILE A 436 -38.01 1.90 4.59
CA ILE A 436 -37.57 1.15 3.41
C ILE A 436 -38.18 -0.26 3.32
N ARG A 437 -38.94 -0.71 4.33
CA ARG A 437 -39.51 -2.07 4.37
C ARG A 437 -40.45 -2.38 3.21
N GLU A 438 -41.05 -1.36 2.61
CA GLU A 438 -41.91 -1.52 1.44
C GLU A 438 -41.15 -1.54 0.10
N ALA A 439 -39.85 -1.21 0.08
CA ALA A 439 -39.07 -1.05 -1.14
C ALA A 439 -38.70 -2.39 -1.80
N ASP A 440 -38.87 -2.45 -3.12
CA ASP A 440 -38.40 -3.54 -3.99
C ASP A 440 -36.91 -3.39 -4.34
N LEU A 441 -36.47 -2.14 -4.48
CA LEU A 441 -35.11 -1.74 -4.81
C LEU A 441 -34.59 -0.80 -3.73
N ILE A 442 -33.47 -1.12 -3.12
CA ILE A 442 -32.84 -0.31 -2.06
C ILE A 442 -31.45 0.07 -2.55
N PHE A 443 -31.14 1.35 -2.58
CA PHE A 443 -29.80 1.87 -2.85
C PHE A 443 -29.30 2.54 -1.58
N THR A 444 -28.11 2.19 -1.10
CA THR A 444 -27.57 2.76 0.13
C THR A 444 -26.15 3.27 -0.09
N ALA A 445 -25.88 4.45 0.46
CA ALA A 445 -24.55 5.02 0.52
C ALA A 445 -24.47 5.94 1.75
N THR A 446 -24.10 5.38 2.91
CA THR A 446 -23.95 6.13 4.15
C THR A 446 -22.49 6.34 4.54
N SER A 447 -22.30 7.14 5.60
CA SER A 447 -21.00 7.35 6.23
C SER A 447 -20.97 6.75 7.64
N ASP A 448 -21.91 5.85 7.95
CA ASP A 448 -21.99 5.23 9.26
C ASP A 448 -20.91 4.15 9.39
N PRO A 449 -20.16 4.10 10.51
CA PRO A 449 -19.18 3.04 10.71
C PRO A 449 -19.81 1.67 10.98
N GLN A 450 -21.13 1.59 11.21
CA GLN A 450 -21.85 0.35 11.47
C GLN A 450 -22.96 0.14 10.44
N PRO A 451 -23.38 -1.12 10.19
CA PRO A 451 -24.54 -1.39 9.36
C PRO A 451 -25.79 -0.68 9.91
N VAL A 452 -26.58 -0.13 8.99
CA VAL A 452 -27.84 0.57 9.27
C VAL A 452 -29.06 -0.20 8.75
N ILE A 453 -28.86 -1.10 7.79
CA ILE A 453 -29.91 -1.94 7.22
C ILE A 453 -29.78 -3.36 7.80
N PHE A 454 -30.85 -3.81 8.46
CA PHE A 454 -30.96 -5.11 9.13
C PHE A 454 -32.18 -5.88 8.59
N PRO A 455 -32.30 -7.20 8.85
CA PRO A 455 -33.36 -8.03 8.27
C PRO A 455 -34.78 -7.47 8.44
N GLN A 456 -35.10 -6.85 9.58
CA GLN A 456 -36.42 -6.29 9.84
C GLN A 456 -36.78 -5.08 8.95
N HIS A 457 -35.79 -4.44 8.32
CA HIS A 457 -35.98 -3.31 7.43
C HIS A 457 -36.24 -3.74 5.97
N VAL A 458 -36.10 -5.02 5.63
CA VAL A 458 -36.08 -5.50 4.25
C VAL A 458 -37.20 -6.51 4.01
N LYS A 459 -37.97 -6.33 2.94
CA LYS A 459 -38.97 -7.33 2.53
C LYS A 459 -38.35 -8.47 1.70
N PRO A 460 -38.95 -9.68 1.72
CA PRO A 460 -38.54 -10.76 0.84
C PRO A 460 -38.51 -10.34 -0.64
N GLY A 461 -37.51 -10.83 -1.39
CA GLY A 461 -37.35 -10.54 -2.82
C GLY A 461 -36.71 -9.19 -3.15
N ALA A 462 -36.41 -8.34 -2.15
CA ALA A 462 -35.82 -7.01 -2.37
C ALA A 462 -34.40 -7.10 -2.93
N TRP A 463 -34.05 -6.18 -3.82
CA TRP A 463 -32.70 -6.02 -4.35
C TRP A 463 -32.05 -4.82 -3.71
N ILE A 464 -30.85 -5.00 -3.15
CA ILE A 464 -30.13 -3.98 -2.40
C ILE A 464 -28.79 -3.73 -3.07
N TYR A 465 -28.52 -2.48 -3.45
CA TYR A 465 -27.24 -2.02 -3.95
C TYR A 465 -26.52 -1.21 -2.86
N ASP A 466 -25.46 -1.79 -2.29
CA ASP A 466 -24.76 -1.27 -1.11
C ASP A 466 -23.41 -0.65 -1.46
N GLU A 467 -23.37 0.68 -1.57
CA GLU A 467 -22.15 1.47 -1.81
C GLU A 467 -21.41 1.82 -0.50
N GLY A 468 -21.88 1.34 0.65
CA GLY A 468 -21.24 1.58 1.94
C GLY A 468 -19.85 0.93 2.02
N VAL A 469 -18.87 1.70 2.47
CA VAL A 469 -17.54 1.17 2.85
C VAL A 469 -17.13 1.77 4.20
N PRO A 470 -17.33 1.07 5.33
CA PRO A 470 -17.82 -0.30 5.48
C PRO A 470 -19.29 -0.52 5.03
N PRO A 471 -19.73 -1.76 4.77
CA PRO A 471 -21.07 -2.06 4.25
C PRO A 471 -22.19 -1.46 5.11
N ASP A 472 -23.18 -0.83 4.48
CA ASP A 472 -24.37 -0.29 5.16
C ASP A 472 -25.35 -1.41 5.54
N VAL A 473 -25.23 -2.56 4.86
CA VAL A 473 -26.13 -3.71 5.00
C VAL A 473 -25.49 -4.78 5.88
N ASP A 474 -26.18 -5.15 6.96
CA ASP A 474 -25.74 -6.23 7.83
C ASP A 474 -25.73 -7.58 7.09
N ALA A 475 -24.73 -8.42 7.36
CA ALA A 475 -24.57 -9.71 6.68
C ALA A 475 -25.80 -10.64 6.84
N SER A 476 -26.55 -10.52 7.93
CA SER A 476 -27.77 -11.28 8.18
C SER A 476 -28.91 -10.96 7.20
N VAL A 477 -28.89 -9.80 6.52
CA VAL A 477 -29.90 -9.44 5.52
C VAL A 477 -29.93 -10.44 4.35
N LYS A 478 -28.81 -11.08 4.03
CA LYS A 478 -28.74 -12.15 3.01
C LYS A 478 -29.59 -13.39 3.37
N GLN A 479 -30.01 -13.53 4.63
CA GLN A 479 -30.88 -14.62 5.08
C GLN A 479 -32.36 -14.34 4.82
N VAL A 480 -32.74 -13.10 4.48
CA VAL A 480 -34.12 -12.75 4.14
C VAL A 480 -34.48 -13.42 2.80
N PRO A 481 -35.59 -14.16 2.70
CA PRO A 481 -35.91 -14.95 1.51
C PRO A 481 -35.93 -14.15 0.21
N GLY A 482 -35.20 -14.61 -0.80
CA GLY A 482 -35.16 -13.99 -2.13
C GLY A 482 -34.45 -12.63 -2.21
N VAL A 483 -33.87 -12.14 -1.13
CA VAL A 483 -33.11 -10.88 -1.14
C VAL A 483 -31.79 -11.05 -1.88
N ARG A 484 -31.45 -10.07 -2.72
CA ARG A 484 -30.15 -9.99 -3.41
C ARG A 484 -29.43 -8.74 -2.93
N VAL A 485 -28.25 -8.91 -2.33
CA VAL A 485 -27.35 -7.82 -1.96
C VAL A 485 -26.22 -7.73 -2.99
N ILE A 486 -26.19 -6.62 -3.71
CA ILE A 486 -25.25 -6.30 -4.77
C ILE A 486 -24.27 -5.28 -4.20
N PRO A 487 -22.96 -5.57 -4.15
CA PRO A 487 -21.99 -4.64 -3.61
C PRO A 487 -21.73 -3.51 -4.61
N GLY A 488 -21.91 -2.28 -4.16
CA GLY A 488 -21.62 -1.06 -4.90
C GLY A 488 -20.14 -0.71 -4.85
N GLY A 489 -19.69 0.06 -5.85
CA GLY A 489 -18.31 0.51 -5.92
C GLY A 489 -17.29 -0.61 -6.06
N VAL A 490 -17.70 -1.82 -6.48
CA VAL A 490 -16.81 -2.98 -6.67
C VAL A 490 -16.52 -3.19 -8.14
N VAL A 491 -15.24 -3.34 -8.47
CA VAL A 491 -14.75 -3.47 -9.83
C VAL A 491 -13.88 -4.71 -9.93
N ARG A 492 -14.05 -5.49 -11.00
CA ARG A 492 -13.14 -6.56 -11.40
C ARG A 492 -12.14 -6.02 -12.43
N PRO A 493 -10.85 -5.91 -12.09
CA PRO A 493 -9.81 -5.62 -13.07
C PRO A 493 -9.71 -6.74 -14.12
N PRO A 494 -9.26 -6.43 -15.34
CA PRO A 494 -9.08 -7.42 -16.40
C PRO A 494 -7.92 -8.37 -16.10
N GLY A 495 -7.94 -9.57 -16.70
CA GLY A 495 -6.92 -10.59 -16.51
C GLY A 495 -7.21 -11.50 -15.30
N ALA A 496 -6.15 -12.05 -14.71
CA ALA A 496 -6.22 -12.94 -13.57
C ALA A 496 -5.57 -12.25 -12.37
N MET A 497 -6.21 -11.17 -11.89
CA MET A 497 -5.68 -10.38 -10.78
C MET A 497 -5.56 -11.24 -9.52
N THR A 498 -4.39 -11.25 -8.91
CA THR A 498 -4.13 -11.88 -7.61
C THR A 498 -3.54 -10.85 -6.65
N GLY A 499 -3.89 -10.97 -5.37
CA GLY A 499 -3.31 -10.20 -4.27
C GLY A 499 -2.87 -11.10 -3.12
N ASN A 500 -2.00 -10.61 -2.25
CA ASN A 500 -1.52 -11.34 -1.06
C ASN A 500 -2.26 -10.95 0.23
N LEU A 501 -3.29 -10.11 0.13
CA LEU A 501 -4.12 -9.62 1.22
C LEU A 501 -5.59 -9.69 0.80
N ASP A 502 -6.47 -9.99 1.75
CA ASP A 502 -7.91 -9.86 1.56
C ASP A 502 -8.30 -8.40 1.80
N LEU A 503 -8.79 -7.75 0.74
CA LEU A 503 -9.25 -6.37 0.78
C LEU A 503 -10.73 -6.25 1.15
N HIS A 504 -11.43 -7.37 1.40
CA HIS A 504 -12.87 -7.45 1.72
C HIS A 504 -13.82 -7.10 0.56
N PHE A 505 -13.36 -7.26 -0.69
CA PHE A 505 -14.18 -7.03 -1.90
C PHE A 505 -14.46 -8.30 -2.71
N GLY A 506 -13.99 -9.46 -2.24
CA GLY A 506 -14.08 -10.74 -2.94
C GLY A 506 -12.89 -11.01 -3.86
N GLU A 507 -12.67 -12.29 -4.19
CA GLU A 507 -11.54 -12.70 -5.03
C GLU A 507 -11.60 -12.06 -6.43
N GLY A 508 -10.46 -11.51 -6.87
CA GLY A 508 -10.35 -10.87 -8.17
C GLY A 508 -11.04 -9.51 -8.29
N ALA A 509 -11.57 -8.96 -7.20
CA ALA A 509 -12.25 -7.68 -7.17
C ALA A 509 -11.54 -6.65 -6.28
N VAL A 510 -11.73 -5.38 -6.59
CA VAL A 510 -11.14 -4.23 -5.91
C VAL A 510 -12.18 -3.11 -5.78
N PRO A 511 -12.02 -2.17 -4.84
CA PRO A 511 -12.90 -1.01 -4.81
C PRO A 511 -12.64 -0.07 -5.99
N ALA A 512 -13.68 0.67 -6.40
CA ALA A 512 -13.65 1.58 -7.54
C ALA A 512 -12.56 2.65 -7.39
N CYS A 513 -12.31 3.16 -6.18
CA CYS A 513 -11.21 4.10 -5.92
C CYS A 513 -9.82 3.51 -6.23
N LEU A 514 -9.61 2.21 -6.00
CA LEU A 514 -8.38 1.50 -6.36
C LEU A 514 -8.32 1.29 -7.88
N ALA A 515 -9.43 0.89 -8.50
CA ALA A 515 -9.49 0.79 -9.96
C ALA A 515 -9.23 2.14 -10.65
N GLU A 516 -9.72 3.27 -10.12
CA GLU A 516 -9.39 4.61 -10.61
C GLU A 516 -7.87 4.85 -10.60
N THR A 517 -7.21 4.45 -9.52
CA THR A 517 -5.76 4.59 -9.37
C THR A 517 -5.01 3.81 -10.46
N MET A 518 -5.48 2.60 -10.79
CA MET A 518 -4.93 1.78 -11.88
C MET A 518 -5.17 2.42 -13.25
N ILE A 519 -6.41 2.86 -13.52
CA ILE A 519 -6.80 3.46 -14.80
C ILE A 519 -6.05 4.78 -15.02
N LEU A 520 -5.99 5.64 -14.01
CA LEU A 520 -5.26 6.92 -14.05
C LEU A 520 -3.78 6.71 -14.36
N ALA A 521 -3.14 5.72 -13.72
CA ALA A 521 -1.75 5.39 -13.96
C ALA A 521 -1.51 4.81 -15.36
N ALA A 522 -2.46 4.00 -15.87
CA ALA A 522 -2.36 3.42 -17.20
C ALA A 522 -2.54 4.49 -18.28
N GLU A 523 -3.57 5.33 -18.17
CA GLU A 523 -3.89 6.35 -19.18
C GLU A 523 -2.94 7.55 -19.14
N LYS A 524 -2.19 7.73 -18.04
CA LYS A 524 -1.34 8.91 -17.81
C LYS A 524 -2.09 10.25 -17.92
N ALA A 525 -3.42 10.22 -17.75
CA ALA A 525 -4.32 11.37 -17.81
C ALA A 525 -4.37 12.09 -16.45
N TYR A 526 -3.21 12.52 -15.96
CA TYR A 526 -3.04 13.02 -14.59
C TYR A 526 -3.84 14.30 -14.29
N GLU A 527 -4.20 15.06 -15.31
CA GLU A 527 -5.12 16.20 -15.21
C GLU A 527 -6.55 15.80 -14.80
N ARG A 528 -6.91 14.50 -14.94
CA ARG A 528 -8.21 13.93 -14.57
C ARG A 528 -8.26 13.39 -13.15
N LYS A 529 -7.18 13.47 -12.38
CA LYS A 529 -7.10 12.96 -11.00
C LYS A 529 -8.20 13.55 -10.11
N SER A 530 -8.72 12.72 -9.19
CA SER A 530 -9.71 13.14 -8.20
C SER A 530 -9.00 13.72 -6.98
N LEU A 531 -9.10 15.04 -6.79
CA LEU A 531 -8.53 15.75 -5.64
C LEU A 531 -9.52 16.77 -5.10
N GLY A 532 -9.53 16.94 -3.78
CA GLY A 532 -10.42 17.90 -3.14
C GLY A 532 -11.89 17.47 -3.18
N GLY A 533 -12.79 18.43 -2.92
CA GLY A 533 -14.23 18.20 -2.72
C GLY A 533 -15.05 18.01 -3.99
N GLU A 534 -14.53 18.43 -5.15
CA GLU A 534 -15.29 18.52 -6.38
C GLU A 534 -14.95 17.37 -7.34
N THR A 535 -15.97 16.86 -8.02
CA THR A 535 -15.82 15.81 -9.02
C THR A 535 -16.53 16.24 -10.28
N LYS A 536 -15.76 16.51 -11.33
CA LYS A 536 -16.30 16.98 -12.62
C LYS A 536 -16.99 15.84 -13.36
N SER A 537 -18.16 16.11 -13.95
CA SER A 537 -18.90 15.11 -14.73
C SER A 537 -18.11 14.57 -15.93
N GLU A 538 -17.25 15.39 -16.53
CA GLU A 538 -16.34 14.96 -17.60
C GLU A 538 -15.33 13.91 -17.13
N ASN A 539 -14.82 14.01 -15.89
CA ASN A 539 -13.88 13.04 -15.34
C ASN A 539 -14.60 11.72 -15.01
N ILE A 540 -15.83 11.80 -14.49
CA ILE A 540 -16.68 10.61 -14.27
C ILE A 540 -16.87 9.85 -15.57
N GLN A 541 -17.24 10.55 -16.64
CA GLN A 541 -17.44 9.96 -17.96
C GLN A 541 -16.15 9.34 -18.50
N PHE A 542 -15.04 10.07 -18.42
CA PHE A 542 -13.72 9.59 -18.83
C PHE A 542 -13.37 8.26 -18.15
N PHE A 543 -13.51 8.15 -16.82
CA PHE A 543 -13.16 6.92 -16.13
C PHE A 543 -14.05 5.75 -16.49
N VAL A 544 -15.35 5.97 -16.70
CA VAL A 544 -16.27 4.91 -17.17
C VAL A 544 -15.85 4.38 -18.54
N GLU A 545 -15.62 5.28 -19.50
CA GLU A 545 -15.22 4.90 -20.87
C GLU A 545 -13.85 4.21 -20.89
N ARG A 546 -12.88 4.73 -20.13
CA ARG A 546 -11.54 4.14 -20.07
C ARG A 546 -11.50 2.84 -19.31
N ALA A 547 -12.29 2.68 -18.25
CA ALA A 547 -12.43 1.41 -17.56
C ALA A 547 -12.89 0.30 -18.52
N GLU A 548 -13.96 0.55 -19.28
CA GLU A 548 -14.50 -0.40 -20.25
C GLU A 548 -13.46 -0.73 -21.34
N ALA A 549 -12.82 0.29 -21.92
CA ALA A 549 -11.80 0.10 -22.95
C ALA A 549 -10.58 -0.70 -22.46
N LEU A 550 -10.19 -0.53 -21.19
CA LEU A 550 -9.10 -1.29 -20.57
C LEU A 550 -9.55 -2.69 -20.12
N GLY A 551 -10.85 -2.97 -20.07
CA GLY A 551 -11.43 -4.26 -19.69
C GLY A 551 -11.85 -4.39 -18.22
N PHE A 552 -11.86 -3.29 -17.45
CA PHE A 552 -12.42 -3.28 -16.10
C PHE A 552 -13.94 -3.41 -16.16
N ARG A 553 -14.52 -4.20 -15.25
CA ARG A 553 -15.97 -4.42 -15.17
C ARG A 553 -16.51 -4.11 -13.80
N VAL A 554 -17.60 -3.37 -13.72
CA VAL A 554 -18.33 -3.16 -12.47
C VAL A 554 -19.06 -4.46 -12.12
N VAL A 555 -19.08 -4.82 -10.84
CA VAL A 555 -19.83 -5.99 -10.36
C VAL A 555 -21.30 -5.60 -10.19
N ASP A 556 -22.21 -6.36 -10.80
CA ASP A 556 -23.66 -6.13 -10.83
C ASP A 556 -24.52 -7.32 -10.35
#